data_AF-A0A0F0EEW9-F1
#
_entry.id   AF-A0A0F0EEW9-F1
#
_cell.length_a   1.000
_cell.length_b   1.000
_cell.length_c   1.000
_cell.angle_alpha   90.00
_cell.angle_beta   90.00
_cell.angle_gamma   90.00
#
_symmetry.space_group_name_H-M   'P 1'
#
loop_
_entity.id
_entity.type
_entity.pdbx_description
1 polymer ?
#
loop_
_entity_poly.entity_id
_entity_poly.type
_entity_poly.pdbx_seq_one_letter_code
_entity_poly.pdbx_strand_id
1 'polypeptide(L)'
;MNARQFKRFLESVTKLTAGQLEQVRSALATEHTERASYQAIEAARPCVCRRCGSEKVVRNGIQNGLQRFLCRDCGKTFNAASGTPLSRLRDKERFDAYAQCMQKGLTVREAADEVGLTLDRAFRWRHRFLSEVVAHQPKGISGILEVDETYFRESQKGSRKLTRPSRKRGGKAEGRGRKNKDWVPVLVGRARGQA
;
A
#
# COMPACT_ATOMS: atom_id res chain seq x y z
N MET A 1 -1.88 26.35 11.35
CA MET A 1 -2.73 27.54 11.54
C MET A 1 -3.71 27.29 12.68
N ASN A 2 -3.89 28.22 13.62
CA ASN A 2 -4.86 28.03 14.70
C ASN A 2 -6.31 28.27 14.20
N ALA A 3 -7.32 27.89 14.98
CA ALA A 3 -8.72 27.96 14.55
C ALA A 3 -9.17 29.38 14.15
N ARG A 4 -8.69 30.40 14.87
CA ARG A 4 -9.03 31.81 14.61
C ARG A 4 -8.40 32.32 13.31
N GLN A 5 -7.14 31.99 13.07
CA GLN A 5 -6.45 32.31 11.81
C GLN A 5 -7.09 31.58 10.63
N PHE A 6 -7.48 30.31 10.81
CA PHE A 6 -8.16 29.54 9.76
C PHE A 6 -9.52 30.13 9.41
N LYS A 7 -10.30 30.56 10.40
CA LYS A 7 -11.56 31.25 10.16
C LYS A 7 -11.35 32.55 9.36
N ARG A 8 -10.37 33.38 9.74
CA ARG A 8 -10.01 34.60 9.00
C ARG A 8 -9.58 34.31 7.57
N PHE A 9 -8.83 33.22 7.35
CA PHE A 9 -8.46 32.79 6.01
C PHE A 9 -9.69 32.44 5.18
N LEU A 10 -10.61 31.63 5.70
CA LEU A 10 -11.85 31.28 5.00
C LEU A 10 -12.70 32.51 4.65
N GLU A 11 -12.81 33.47 5.56
CA GLU A 11 -13.49 34.74 5.32
C GLU A 11 -12.81 35.59 4.23
N SER A 12 -11.48 35.45 4.06
CA SER A 12 -10.73 36.16 3.02
C SER A 12 -10.85 35.52 1.63
N VAL A 13 -11.22 34.22 1.54
CA VAL A 13 -11.35 33.50 0.26
C VAL A 13 -12.39 34.15 -0.66
N THR A 14 -13.46 34.71 -0.11
CA THR A 14 -14.52 35.39 -0.89
C THR A 14 -14.07 36.69 -1.54
N LYS A 15 -12.92 37.24 -1.12
CA LYS A 15 -12.34 38.48 -1.64
C LYS A 15 -11.22 38.24 -2.65
N LEU A 16 -10.88 36.99 -2.93
CA LEU A 16 -9.82 36.63 -3.85
C LEU A 16 -10.25 36.87 -5.30
N THR A 17 -9.32 37.32 -6.12
CA THR A 17 -9.53 37.41 -7.57
C THR A 17 -9.53 36.02 -8.22
N ALA A 18 -10.01 35.91 -9.45
CA ALA A 18 -10.02 34.63 -10.19
C ALA A 18 -8.60 34.01 -10.28
N GLY A 19 -7.57 34.82 -10.53
CA GLY A 19 -6.18 34.34 -10.58
C GLY A 19 -5.66 33.86 -9.22
N GLN A 20 -6.01 34.55 -8.12
CA GLN A 20 -5.64 34.12 -6.77
C GLN A 20 -6.39 32.86 -6.34
N LEU A 21 -7.66 32.72 -6.73
CA LEU A 21 -8.43 31.49 -6.50
C LEU A 21 -7.77 30.29 -7.21
N GLU A 22 -7.30 30.47 -8.45
CA GLU A 22 -6.61 29.40 -9.17
C GLU A 22 -5.26 29.05 -8.51
N GLN A 23 -4.52 30.04 -8.01
CA GLN A 23 -3.30 29.79 -7.23
C GLN A 23 -3.57 29.01 -5.94
N VAL A 24 -4.63 29.34 -5.21
CA VAL A 24 -5.03 28.59 -4.01
C VAL A 24 -5.45 27.16 -4.40
N ARG A 25 -6.22 27.00 -5.47
CA ARG A 25 -6.65 25.69 -5.96
C ARG A 25 -5.46 24.81 -6.35
N SER A 26 -4.49 25.35 -7.09
CA SER A 26 -3.30 24.60 -7.50
C SER A 26 -2.43 24.22 -6.30
N ALA A 27 -2.23 25.13 -5.34
CA ALA A 27 -1.51 24.84 -4.10
C ALA A 27 -2.20 23.73 -3.28
N LEU A 28 -3.53 23.78 -3.15
CA LEU A 28 -4.30 22.73 -2.48
C LEU A 28 -4.22 21.40 -3.21
N ALA A 29 -4.23 21.38 -4.55
CA ALA A 29 -4.10 20.16 -5.33
C ALA A 29 -2.74 19.49 -5.11
N THR A 30 -1.66 20.27 -5.07
CA THR A 30 -0.31 19.78 -4.76
C THR A 30 -0.26 19.18 -3.36
N GLU A 31 -0.73 19.91 -2.34
CA GLU A 31 -0.77 19.41 -0.96
C GLU A 31 -1.64 18.16 -0.81
N HIS A 32 -2.76 18.09 -1.53
CA HIS A 32 -3.64 16.91 -1.51
C HIS A 32 -2.92 15.69 -2.11
N THR A 33 -2.12 15.90 -3.15
CA THR A 33 -1.30 14.84 -3.77
C THR A 33 -0.23 14.37 -2.78
N GLU A 34 0.47 15.29 -2.12
CA GLU A 34 1.49 14.95 -1.11
C GLU A 34 0.88 14.20 0.11
N ARG A 35 -0.37 14.50 0.44
CA ARG A 35 -1.11 13.87 1.54
C ARG A 35 -1.95 12.67 1.12
N ALA A 36 -1.96 12.29 -0.15
CA ALA A 36 -2.79 11.21 -0.68
C ALA A 36 -2.60 9.91 0.12
N SER A 37 -1.34 9.59 0.46
CA SER A 37 -1.00 8.44 1.28
C SER A 37 -1.67 8.46 2.67
N TYR A 38 -1.65 9.61 3.36
CA TYR A 38 -2.27 9.75 4.68
C TYR A 38 -3.79 9.66 4.60
N GLN A 39 -4.38 10.31 3.60
CA GLN A 39 -5.83 10.28 3.38
C GLN A 39 -6.33 8.86 3.07
N ALA A 40 -5.61 8.11 2.23
CA ALA A 40 -5.94 6.72 1.92
C ALA A 40 -5.90 5.84 3.19
N ILE A 41 -4.92 6.05 4.06
CA ILE A 41 -4.84 5.35 5.35
C ILE A 41 -6.00 5.75 6.27
N GLU A 42 -6.29 7.05 6.38
CA GLU A 42 -7.35 7.56 7.25
C GLU A 42 -8.76 7.22 6.77
N ALA A 43 -8.95 6.97 5.48
CA ALA A 43 -10.23 6.57 4.89
C ALA A 43 -10.79 5.28 5.53
N ALA A 44 -9.92 4.39 6.04
CA ALA A 44 -10.33 3.19 6.76
C ALA A 44 -11.09 3.47 8.08
N ARG A 45 -11.08 4.73 8.57
CA ARG A 45 -11.85 5.27 9.72
C ARG A 45 -12.29 4.21 10.73
N PRO A 46 -11.42 3.77 11.64
CA PRO A 46 -11.78 2.70 12.56
C PRO A 46 -12.86 3.16 13.54
N CYS A 47 -14.08 2.64 13.38
CA CYS A 47 -15.23 2.95 14.23
C CYS A 47 -15.26 2.15 15.54
N VAL A 48 -14.52 1.04 15.61
CA VAL A 48 -14.47 0.14 16.76
C VAL A 48 -13.05 -0.08 17.23
N CYS A 49 -12.90 -0.32 18.54
CA CYS A 49 -11.63 -0.70 19.11
C CYS A 49 -11.24 -2.11 18.64
N ARG A 50 -10.16 -2.23 17.85
CA ARG A 50 -9.64 -3.53 17.37
C ARG A 50 -9.19 -4.49 18.48
N ARG A 51 -9.09 -4.04 19.73
CA ARG A 51 -8.64 -4.88 20.86
C ARG A 51 -9.79 -5.44 21.70
N CYS A 52 -10.89 -4.71 21.84
CA CYS A 52 -12.00 -5.10 22.72
C CYS A 52 -13.38 -5.01 22.06
N GLY A 53 -13.47 -4.60 20.80
CA GLY A 53 -14.73 -4.46 20.06
C GLY A 53 -15.56 -3.22 20.40
N SER A 54 -15.24 -2.48 21.47
CA SER A 54 -16.02 -1.31 21.89
C SER A 54 -16.12 -0.21 20.82
N GLU A 55 -17.32 0.36 20.69
CA GLU A 55 -17.63 1.53 19.87
C GLU A 55 -17.31 2.86 20.56
N LYS A 56 -16.93 2.85 21.85
CA LYS A 56 -16.60 4.07 22.60
C LYS A 56 -15.20 4.57 22.26
N VAL A 57 -15.01 4.94 21.00
CA VAL A 57 -13.76 5.42 20.41
C VAL A 57 -13.83 6.92 20.22
N VAL A 58 -12.86 7.65 20.79
CA VAL A 58 -12.75 9.11 20.65
C VAL A 58 -11.45 9.51 19.97
N ARG A 59 -11.46 10.65 19.28
CA ARG A 59 -10.25 11.28 18.74
C ARG A 59 -9.35 11.73 19.90
N ASN A 60 -8.06 11.42 19.81
CA ASN A 60 -7.06 11.68 20.85
C ASN A 60 -5.79 12.31 20.25
N GLY A 61 -5.98 13.41 19.51
CA GLY A 61 -4.91 14.13 18.83
C GLY A 61 -4.39 13.47 17.55
N ILE A 62 -3.33 14.03 16.99
CA ILE A 62 -2.67 13.57 15.76
C ILE A 62 -1.24 13.16 16.12
N GLN A 63 -0.77 12.04 15.58
CA GLN A 63 0.60 11.57 15.76
C GLN A 63 1.16 11.07 14.43
N ASN A 64 2.35 11.55 14.05
CA ASN A 64 3.03 11.19 12.80
C ASN A 64 2.11 11.33 11.57
N GLY A 65 1.38 12.45 11.47
CA GLY A 65 0.48 12.75 10.36
C GLY A 65 -0.85 11.99 10.33
N LEU A 66 -1.13 11.12 11.31
CA LEU A 66 -2.37 10.35 11.38
C LEU A 66 -3.19 10.68 12.62
N GLN A 67 -4.52 10.69 12.47
CA GLN A 67 -5.48 10.75 13.57
C GLN A 67 -5.27 9.57 14.53
N ARG A 68 -4.99 9.90 15.79
CA ARG A 68 -4.94 8.94 16.89
C ARG A 68 -6.31 8.84 17.54
N PHE A 69 -6.69 7.64 17.91
CA PHE A 69 -7.93 7.30 18.59
C PHE A 69 -7.63 6.68 19.95
N LEU A 70 -8.54 6.84 20.90
CA LEU A 70 -8.52 6.24 22.23
C LEU A 70 -9.83 5.50 22.45
N CYS A 71 -9.75 4.22 22.85
CA CYS A 71 -10.89 3.48 23.36
C CYS A 71 -11.13 3.86 24.82
N ARG A 72 -12.36 4.26 25.17
CA ARG A 72 -12.73 4.62 26.55
C ARG A 72 -12.92 3.41 27.47
N ASP A 73 -13.26 2.24 26.92
CA ASP A 73 -13.48 1.05 27.76
C ASP A 73 -12.15 0.36 28.14
N CYS A 74 -11.19 0.24 27.21
CA CYS A 74 -9.91 -0.45 27.49
C CYS A 74 -8.70 0.49 27.62
N GLY A 75 -8.87 1.79 27.42
CA GLY A 75 -7.82 2.81 27.54
C GLY A 75 -6.70 2.73 26.49
N LYS A 76 -6.81 1.84 25.49
CA LYS A 76 -5.77 1.68 24.46
C LYS A 76 -5.96 2.66 23.31
N THR A 77 -4.83 3.16 22.80
CA THR A 77 -4.81 4.03 21.64
C THR A 77 -4.41 3.30 20.38
N PHE A 78 -4.95 3.74 19.25
CA PHE A 78 -4.68 3.20 17.93
C PHE A 78 -4.88 4.27 16.85
N ASN A 79 -4.55 3.96 15.61
CA ASN A 79 -4.80 4.79 14.43
C ASN A 79 -5.32 3.91 13.29
N ALA A 80 -5.63 4.50 12.15
CA ALA A 80 -6.16 3.74 11.02
C ALA A 80 -5.18 2.68 10.45
N ALA A 81 -3.87 2.89 10.61
CA ALA A 81 -2.84 1.89 10.24
C ALA A 81 -2.64 0.78 11.29
N SER A 82 -3.29 0.85 12.45
CA SER A 82 -3.09 -0.12 13.53
C SER A 82 -3.70 -1.47 13.16
N GLY A 83 -2.89 -2.54 13.28
CA GLY A 83 -3.31 -3.89 12.91
C GLY A 83 -3.36 -4.16 11.40
N THR A 84 -2.85 -3.24 10.57
CA THR A 84 -2.62 -3.47 9.13
C THR A 84 -1.12 -3.67 8.87
N PRO A 85 -0.71 -4.19 7.70
CA PRO A 85 0.70 -4.27 7.35
C PRO A 85 1.41 -2.92 7.24
N LEU A 86 0.65 -1.83 7.14
CA LEU A 86 1.18 -0.46 7.18
C LEU A 86 1.57 -0.01 8.59
N SER A 87 1.21 -0.79 9.62
CA SER A 87 1.55 -0.50 11.00
C SER A 87 3.07 -0.39 11.21
N ARG A 88 3.48 0.67 11.90
CA ARG A 88 4.87 0.99 12.28
C ARG A 88 5.83 1.21 11.10
N LEU A 89 5.33 1.32 9.87
CA LEU A 89 6.14 1.77 8.75
C LEU A 89 6.36 3.29 8.83
N ARG A 90 7.59 3.72 8.52
CA ARG A 90 7.98 5.13 8.42
C ARG A 90 7.67 5.67 7.02
N ASP A 91 7.78 6.98 6.85
CA ASP A 91 7.66 7.73 5.60
C ASP A 91 6.37 7.41 4.83
N LYS A 92 5.24 7.52 5.53
CA LYS A 92 3.92 7.16 4.98
C LYS A 92 3.54 8.06 3.82
N GLU A 93 3.99 9.30 3.80
CA GLU A 93 3.82 10.25 2.70
C GLU A 93 4.22 9.64 1.34
N ARG A 94 5.21 8.75 1.32
CA ARG A 94 5.74 8.14 0.09
C ARG A 94 5.00 6.87 -0.36
N PHE A 95 4.00 6.42 0.39
CA PHE A 95 3.32 5.15 0.08
C PHE A 95 2.56 5.21 -1.24
N ASP A 96 1.91 6.33 -1.54
CA ASP A 96 1.17 6.52 -2.79
C ASP A 96 2.13 6.46 -3.99
N ALA A 97 3.22 7.22 -3.97
CA ALA A 97 4.26 7.15 -5.00
C ALA A 97 4.82 5.72 -5.17
N TYR A 98 5.05 5.02 -4.07
CA TYR A 98 5.49 3.62 -4.11
C TYR A 98 4.42 2.67 -4.69
N ALA A 99 3.15 2.89 -4.34
CA ALA A 99 2.02 2.13 -4.89
C ALA A 99 1.89 2.36 -6.40
N GLN A 100 2.07 3.59 -6.88
CA GLN A 100 2.11 3.90 -8.31
C GLN A 100 3.27 3.17 -9.02
N CYS A 101 4.46 3.11 -8.41
CA CYS A 101 5.58 2.32 -8.93
C CYS A 101 5.22 0.83 -9.04
N MET A 102 4.51 0.27 -8.06
CA MET A 102 4.03 -1.10 -8.10
C MET A 102 2.99 -1.31 -9.21
N GLN A 103 2.06 -0.37 -9.41
CA GLN A 103 1.07 -0.43 -10.49
C GLN A 103 1.71 -0.39 -11.88
N LYS A 104 2.78 0.42 -12.04
CA LYS A 104 3.59 0.47 -13.27
C LYS A 104 4.46 -0.78 -13.50
N GLY A 105 4.52 -1.70 -12.51
CA GLY A 105 5.31 -2.92 -12.62
C GLY A 105 6.82 -2.74 -12.43
N LEU A 106 7.27 -1.61 -11.88
CA LEU A 106 8.70 -1.35 -11.67
C LEU A 106 9.34 -2.39 -10.75
N THR A 107 10.63 -2.66 -10.98
CA THR A 107 11.43 -3.50 -10.07
C THR A 107 11.61 -2.82 -8.71
N VAL A 108 11.99 -3.59 -7.69
CA VAL A 108 12.22 -3.04 -6.34
C VAL A 108 13.32 -1.98 -6.34
N ARG A 109 14.32 -2.10 -7.22
CA ARG A 109 15.43 -1.15 -7.32
C ARG A 109 14.97 0.15 -7.97
N GLU A 110 14.34 0.07 -9.14
CA GLU A 110 13.79 1.24 -9.83
C GLU A 110 12.79 1.99 -8.95
N ALA A 111 11.88 1.28 -8.26
CA ALA A 111 10.94 1.90 -7.34
C ALA A 111 11.63 2.52 -6.10
N ALA A 112 12.75 1.96 -5.65
CA ALA A 112 13.52 2.54 -4.55
C ALA A 112 14.20 3.84 -4.99
N ASP A 113 14.80 3.85 -6.18
CA ASP A 113 15.46 5.02 -6.74
C ASP A 113 14.45 6.14 -7.05
N GLU A 114 13.31 5.81 -7.70
CA GLU A 114 12.25 6.77 -8.02
C GLU A 114 11.65 7.45 -6.78
N VAL A 115 11.43 6.70 -5.69
CA VAL A 115 10.80 7.19 -4.45
C VAL A 115 11.83 7.71 -3.43
N GLY A 116 13.12 7.56 -3.73
CA GLY A 116 14.23 7.93 -2.83
C GLY A 116 14.28 7.10 -1.55
N LEU A 117 13.98 5.81 -1.63
CA LEU A 117 14.05 4.84 -0.52
C LEU A 117 15.32 4.00 -0.61
N THR A 118 15.75 3.45 0.53
CA THR A 118 16.76 2.38 0.48
C THR A 118 16.14 1.10 -0.07
N LEU A 119 16.95 0.28 -0.76
CA LEU A 119 16.49 -0.99 -1.35
C LEU A 119 15.82 -1.91 -0.32
N ASP A 120 16.37 -1.99 0.89
CA ASP A 120 15.84 -2.83 1.97
C ASP A 120 14.44 -2.37 2.42
N ARG A 121 14.23 -1.05 2.50
CA ARG A 121 12.92 -0.47 2.84
C ARG A 121 11.89 -0.73 1.76
N ALA A 122 12.25 -0.49 0.50
CA ALA A 122 11.39 -0.78 -0.65
C ALA A 122 11.00 -2.26 -0.69
N PHE A 123 11.98 -3.16 -0.49
CA PHE A 123 11.73 -4.60 -0.43
C PHE A 123 10.75 -4.98 0.68
N ARG A 124 10.96 -4.45 1.90
CA ARG A 124 10.06 -4.66 3.04
C ARG A 124 8.65 -4.11 2.80
N TRP A 125 8.53 -2.94 2.16
CA TRP A 125 7.24 -2.36 1.81
C TRP A 125 6.50 -3.22 0.81
N ARG A 126 7.17 -3.63 -0.28
CA ARG A 126 6.56 -4.49 -1.29
C ARG A 126 5.98 -5.76 -0.70
N HIS A 127 6.71 -6.43 0.19
CA HIS A 127 6.20 -7.62 0.86
C HIS A 127 4.97 -7.36 1.73
N ARG A 128 4.94 -6.24 2.46
CA ARG A 128 3.78 -5.86 3.28
C ARG A 128 2.58 -5.40 2.47
N PHE A 129 2.80 -4.79 1.32
CA PHE A 129 1.71 -4.38 0.43
C PHE A 129 1.10 -5.63 -0.21
N LEU A 130 1.94 -6.53 -0.71
CA LEU A 130 1.49 -7.78 -1.35
C LEU A 130 0.83 -8.76 -0.38
N SER A 131 1.14 -8.74 0.92
CA SER A 131 0.50 -9.65 1.88
C SER A 131 -1.01 -9.43 2.00
N GLU A 132 -1.51 -8.21 1.80
CA GLU A 132 -2.95 -7.92 1.80
C GLU A 132 -3.62 -8.22 0.47
N VAL A 133 -2.88 -8.15 -0.65
CA VAL A 133 -3.46 -8.37 -2.00
C VAL A 133 -4.07 -9.76 -2.13
N VAL A 134 -3.51 -10.76 -1.43
CA VAL A 134 -4.05 -12.13 -1.41
C VAL A 134 -5.51 -12.16 -0.93
N ALA A 135 -5.84 -11.38 0.10
CA ALA A 135 -7.20 -11.33 0.64
C ALA A 135 -8.20 -10.61 -0.31
N HIS A 136 -7.71 -9.86 -1.29
CA HIS A 136 -8.52 -9.14 -2.27
C HIS A 136 -8.82 -9.99 -3.51
N GLN A 137 -8.31 -11.22 -3.60
CA GLN A 137 -8.68 -12.11 -4.68
C GLN A 137 -10.18 -12.44 -4.63
N PRO A 138 -10.86 -12.47 -5.79
CA PRO A 138 -12.27 -12.79 -5.84
C PRO A 138 -12.52 -14.21 -5.31
N LYS A 139 -13.48 -14.35 -4.39
CA LYS A 139 -13.86 -15.66 -3.83
C LYS A 139 -14.64 -16.54 -4.82
N GLY A 140 -15.18 -15.93 -5.86
CA GLY A 140 -15.91 -16.58 -6.94
C GLY A 140 -15.86 -15.72 -8.18
N ILE A 141 -16.00 -16.35 -9.34
CA ILE A 141 -15.95 -15.69 -10.65
C ILE A 141 -17.25 -16.03 -11.38
N SER A 142 -17.89 -15.02 -11.96
CA SER A 142 -19.05 -15.15 -12.84
C SER A 142 -18.70 -14.62 -14.22
N GLY A 143 -19.27 -15.20 -15.27
CA GLY A 143 -18.98 -14.84 -16.65
C GLY A 143 -17.80 -15.63 -17.23
N ILE A 144 -17.00 -14.97 -18.07
CA ILE A 144 -15.89 -15.62 -18.79
C ILE A 144 -14.60 -15.44 -17.98
N LEU A 145 -13.94 -16.55 -17.67
CA LEU A 145 -12.63 -16.56 -17.04
C LEU A 145 -11.58 -16.93 -18.07
N GLU A 146 -10.70 -15.98 -18.40
CA GLU A 146 -9.49 -16.25 -19.17
C GLU A 146 -8.40 -16.70 -18.21
N VAL A 147 -7.76 -17.83 -18.51
CA VAL A 147 -6.70 -18.41 -17.66
C VAL A 147 -5.46 -18.63 -18.50
N ASP A 148 -4.31 -18.18 -17.99
CA ASP A 148 -3.01 -18.46 -18.59
C ASP A 148 -2.05 -19.04 -17.54
N GLU A 149 -1.10 -19.85 -17.99
CA GLU A 149 -0.08 -20.50 -17.17
C GLU A 149 1.28 -19.87 -17.43
N THR A 150 1.86 -19.23 -16.41
CA THR A 150 3.25 -18.77 -16.46
C THR A 150 4.13 -19.69 -15.62
N TYR A 151 5.22 -20.17 -16.21
CA TYR A 151 6.16 -21.07 -15.52
C TYR A 151 7.36 -20.28 -15.01
N PHE A 152 7.53 -20.25 -13.69
CA PHE A 152 8.72 -19.70 -13.05
C PHE A 152 9.68 -20.81 -12.69
N ARG A 153 10.98 -20.56 -12.74
CA ARG A 153 11.94 -21.52 -12.18
C ARG A 153 11.85 -21.48 -10.66
N GLU A 154 11.70 -22.65 -10.05
CA GLU A 154 11.72 -22.75 -8.59
C GLU A 154 13.06 -22.23 -8.06
N SER A 155 12.98 -21.21 -7.20
CA SER A 155 14.13 -20.62 -6.54
C SER A 155 14.20 -21.14 -5.10
N GLN A 156 15.21 -21.96 -4.81
CA GLN A 156 15.53 -22.39 -3.45
C GLN A 156 16.61 -21.51 -2.80
N LYS A 157 16.84 -20.30 -3.35
CA LYS A 157 17.85 -19.38 -2.82
C LYS A 157 17.47 -18.98 -1.39
N GLY A 158 18.40 -19.19 -0.46
CA GLY A 158 18.19 -18.93 0.97
C GLY A 158 17.66 -20.12 1.77
N SER A 159 17.33 -21.25 1.13
CA SER A 159 17.04 -22.49 1.86
C SER A 159 18.32 -23.09 2.43
N ARG A 160 18.25 -23.57 3.68
CA ARG A 160 19.32 -24.34 4.33
C ARG A 160 19.30 -25.83 3.98
N LYS A 161 18.21 -26.32 3.38
CA LYS A 161 18.01 -27.71 2.95
C LYS A 161 17.60 -27.70 1.48
N LEU A 162 18.56 -27.81 0.58
CA LEU A 162 18.29 -27.85 -0.85
C LEU A 162 17.87 -29.27 -1.24
N THR A 163 16.83 -29.40 -2.07
CA THR A 163 16.40 -30.70 -2.63
C THR A 163 17.13 -31.05 -3.92
N ARG A 164 18.02 -30.17 -4.38
CA ARG A 164 18.86 -30.32 -5.57
C ARG A 164 20.23 -29.62 -5.37
N PRO A 165 21.24 -29.88 -6.22
CA PRO A 165 22.51 -29.16 -6.18
C PRO A 165 22.33 -27.63 -6.33
N SER A 166 23.26 -26.87 -5.75
CA SER A 166 23.24 -25.40 -5.83
C SER A 166 23.47 -24.92 -7.27
N ARG A 167 22.69 -23.92 -7.70
CA ARG A 167 22.82 -23.31 -9.03
C ARG A 167 23.68 -22.05 -8.97
N LYS A 168 24.56 -21.88 -9.95
CA LYS A 168 25.25 -20.59 -10.16
C LYS A 168 24.28 -19.56 -10.74
N ARG A 169 24.50 -18.28 -10.42
CA ARG A 169 23.69 -17.16 -10.92
C ARG A 169 23.74 -17.15 -12.46
N GLY A 170 22.59 -17.03 -13.12
CA GLY A 170 22.50 -17.08 -14.59
C GLY A 170 22.56 -18.49 -15.19
N GLY A 171 22.60 -19.56 -14.38
CA GLY A 171 22.56 -20.93 -14.87
C GLY A 171 21.31 -21.22 -15.71
N LYS A 172 21.51 -21.78 -16.91
CA LYS A 172 20.42 -22.33 -17.73
C LYS A 172 19.84 -23.55 -16.99
N ALA A 173 18.52 -23.63 -16.88
CA ALA A 173 17.89 -24.85 -16.39
C ALA A 173 18.04 -25.92 -17.47
N GLU A 174 18.20 -27.16 -17.04
CA GLU A 174 18.20 -28.30 -17.95
C GLU A 174 16.78 -28.55 -18.42
N GLY A 175 16.53 -28.38 -19.73
CA GLY A 175 15.25 -28.67 -20.38
C GLY A 175 14.37 -27.44 -20.69
N ARG A 176 13.47 -27.64 -21.67
CA ARG A 176 12.37 -26.72 -22.02
C ARG A 176 11.06 -27.31 -21.48
N GLY A 177 10.21 -26.48 -20.87
CA GLY A 177 8.87 -26.87 -20.43
C GLY A 177 8.81 -27.91 -19.30
N ARG A 178 7.60 -28.06 -18.73
CA ARG A 178 6.95 -29.04 -17.80
C ARG A 178 7.72 -30.19 -17.11
N LYS A 179 9.05 -30.37 -17.23
CA LYS A 179 9.81 -31.34 -16.44
C LYS A 179 9.71 -30.96 -14.96
N ASN A 180 8.99 -31.82 -14.25
CA ASN A 180 8.10 -31.55 -13.12
C ASN A 180 8.78 -31.14 -11.79
N LYS A 181 10.07 -30.79 -11.80
CA LYS A 181 10.84 -30.56 -10.55
C LYS A 181 11.47 -29.18 -10.43
N ASP A 182 11.63 -28.46 -11.53
CA ASP A 182 12.36 -27.18 -11.56
C ASP A 182 11.51 -25.96 -11.85
N TRP A 183 10.24 -26.17 -12.17
CA TRP A 183 9.32 -25.14 -12.61
C TRP A 183 8.10 -25.10 -11.69
N VAL A 184 7.78 -23.91 -11.20
CA VAL A 184 6.57 -23.60 -10.46
C VAL A 184 5.57 -23.03 -11.47
N PRO A 185 4.47 -23.75 -11.78
CA PRO A 185 3.39 -23.18 -12.56
C PRO A 185 2.65 -22.15 -11.71
N VAL A 186 2.45 -20.96 -12.25
CA VAL A 186 1.61 -19.92 -11.68
C VAL A 186 0.47 -19.69 -12.65
N LEU A 187 -0.74 -20.02 -12.19
CA LEU A 187 -1.96 -19.83 -12.95
C LEU A 187 -2.48 -18.42 -12.69
N VAL A 188 -2.63 -17.64 -13.76
CA VAL A 188 -3.19 -16.29 -13.69
C VAL A 188 -4.55 -16.31 -14.37
N GLY A 189 -5.60 -16.05 -13.59
CA GLY A 189 -6.96 -15.92 -14.08
C GLY A 189 -7.40 -14.47 -14.13
N ARG A 190 -8.00 -14.05 -15.24
CA ARG A 190 -8.66 -12.75 -15.38
C ARG A 190 -10.13 -12.95 -15.73
N ALA A 191 -11.02 -12.48 -14.85
CA ALA A 191 -12.44 -12.41 -15.15
C ALA A 191 -12.71 -11.29 -16.16
N ARG A 192 -13.54 -11.56 -17.17
CA ARG A 192 -14.05 -10.56 -18.12
C ARG A 192 -15.58 -10.55 -18.09
N GLY A 193 -16.16 -9.36 -18.24
CA GLY A 193 -17.61 -9.18 -18.22
C GLY A 193 -18.24 -9.16 -16.83
N GLN A 194 -17.48 -8.84 -15.79
CA GLN A 194 -18.06 -8.45 -14.50
C GLN A 194 -18.65 -7.04 -14.66
N ALA A 195 -19.98 -6.94 -14.60
CA ALA A 195 -20.71 -5.67 -14.53
C ALA A 195 -20.57 -5.02 -13.15
#